data_AF-A0A3D2MYB1-F1
#
_entry.id   AF-A0A3D2MYB1-F1
#
_cell.length_a   1.000
_cell.length_b   1.000
_cell.length_c   1.000
_cell.angle_alpha   90.00
_cell.angle_beta   90.00
_cell.angle_gamma   90.00
#
_symmetry.space_group_name_H-M   'P 1'
#
loop_
_entity.id
_entity.type
_entity.pdbx_description
1 polymer ?
#
loop_
_entity_poly.entity_id
_entity_poly.type
_entity_poly.pdbx_seq_one_letter_code
_entity_poly.pdbx_strand_id
1 'polypeptide(L)'
;SAVKGFIENTRRATGGLPLRKMPQWLRPIVGKIMPLTGPKGLEFARTRLEMKAAESILHLRRAAPKRLRSMIPDHVWKLAAPYGITPDKDEC
;
A
#
# COMPACT_ATOMS: atom_id res chain seq x y z
N SER A 1 -12.27 2.37 -0.24
CA SER A 1 -11.21 3.40 -0.28
C SER A 1 -10.06 2.95 -1.17
N ALA A 2 -9.43 3.87 -1.89
CA ALA A 2 -8.31 3.59 -2.80
C ALA A 2 -7.16 2.81 -2.11
N VAL A 3 -6.91 3.08 -0.83
CA VAL A 3 -5.90 2.39 -0.01
C VAL A 3 -6.20 0.90 0.15
N LYS A 4 -7.45 0.51 0.46
CA LYS A 4 -7.83 -0.89 0.62
C LYS A 4 -7.64 -1.70 -0.67
N GLY A 5 -7.97 -1.10 -1.82
CA GLY A 5 -7.75 -1.71 -3.13
C GLY A 5 -6.26 -1.85 -3.47
N PHE A 6 -5.44 -0.85 -3.11
CA PHE A 6 -3.99 -0.94 -3.24
C PHE A 6 -3.41 -2.06 -2.36
N ILE A 7 -3.77 -2.12 -1.08
CA ILE A 7 -3.29 -3.13 -0.14
C ILE A 7 -3.62 -4.55 -0.62
N GLU A 8 -4.84 -4.77 -1.10
CA GLU A 8 -5.26 -6.07 -1.63
C GLU A 8 -4.47 -6.45 -2.90
N ASN A 9 -4.24 -5.51 -3.80
CA ASN A 9 -3.37 -5.72 -4.97
C ASN A 9 -1.92 -5.99 -4.56
N THR A 10 -1.40 -5.29 -3.55
CA THR A 10 -0.05 -5.50 -3.02
C THR A 10 0.07 -6.88 -2.39
N ARG A 11 -0.93 -7.36 -1.64
CA ARG A 11 -0.98 -8.74 -1.14
C ARG A 11 -0.97 -9.76 -2.29
N ARG A 12 -1.79 -9.54 -3.32
CA ARG A 12 -1.85 -10.44 -4.50
C ARG A 12 -0.57 -10.45 -5.32
N ALA A 13 0.05 -9.29 -5.53
CA ALA A 13 1.37 -9.17 -6.17
C ALA A 13 2.45 -9.86 -5.34
N THR A 14 2.37 -9.74 -4.00
CA THR A 14 3.25 -10.45 -3.07
C THR A 14 2.95 -11.97 -3.06
N GLY A 15 1.76 -12.41 -3.44
CA GLY A 15 1.40 -13.82 -3.63
C GLY A 15 1.77 -14.41 -5.00
N GLY A 16 2.38 -13.63 -5.91
CA GLY A 16 2.78 -14.11 -7.24
C GLY A 16 1.64 -14.20 -8.27
N LEU A 17 0.46 -13.67 -7.97
CA LEU A 17 -0.67 -13.66 -8.91
C LEU A 17 -0.47 -12.60 -10.00
N PRO A 18 -0.64 -12.93 -11.29
CA PRO A 18 -0.51 -11.94 -12.37
C PRO A 18 -1.61 -10.88 -12.25
N LEU A 19 -1.21 -9.65 -11.95
CA LEU A 19 -2.13 -8.51 -11.98
C LEU A 19 -2.49 -8.21 -13.44
N ARG A 20 -3.79 -8.27 -13.77
CA ARG A 20 -4.30 -7.82 -15.07
C ARG A 20 -3.92 -6.35 -15.27
N LYS A 21 -3.01 -6.08 -16.20
CA LYS A 21 -2.57 -4.72 -16.54
C LYS A 21 -3.66 -4.01 -17.34
N MET A 22 -3.74 -2.69 -17.16
CA MET A 22 -4.62 -1.85 -17.98
C MET A 22 -4.19 -1.90 -19.46
N PRO A 23 -5.12 -2.10 -20.41
CA PRO A 23 -4.83 -2.05 -21.84
C PRO A 23 -4.21 -0.70 -22.26
N GLN A 24 -3.28 -0.74 -23.21
CA GLN A 24 -2.54 0.46 -23.66
C GLN A 24 -3.46 1.57 -24.20
N TRP A 25 -4.52 1.20 -24.91
CA TRP A 25 -5.49 2.14 -25.48
C TRP A 25 -6.35 2.85 -24.42
N LEU A 26 -6.50 2.25 -23.23
CA LEU A 26 -7.35 2.79 -22.16
C LEU A 26 -6.58 3.76 -21.23
N ARG A 27 -5.25 3.68 -21.21
CA ARG A 27 -4.36 4.58 -20.44
C ARG A 27 -4.65 6.07 -20.62
N PRO A 28 -4.78 6.62 -21.84
CA PRO A 28 -4.99 8.07 -22.02
C PRO A 28 -6.34 8.56 -21.48
N ILE A 29 -7.39 7.74 -21.54
CA ILE A 29 -8.73 8.09 -21.05
C ILE A 29 -8.71 8.17 -19.52
N VAL A 30 -8.19 7.15 -18.87
CA VAL A 30 -8.07 7.10 -17.41
C VAL A 30 -7.14 8.20 -16.89
N GLY A 31 -6.05 8.50 -17.61
CA GLY A 31 -5.12 9.58 -17.28
C GLY A 31 -5.78 10.96 -17.25
N LYS A 32 -6.78 11.22 -18.10
CA LYS A 32 -7.55 12.47 -18.10
C LYS A 32 -8.59 12.55 -16.98
N ILE A 33 -9.13 11.41 -16.53
CA ILE A 33 -10.18 11.34 -15.50
C ILE A 33 -9.59 11.40 -14.09
N MET A 34 -8.41 10.79 -13.88
CA MET A 34 -7.76 10.67 -12.57
C MET A 34 -7.54 11.98 -11.79
N PRO A 35 -7.17 13.12 -12.41
CA PRO A 35 -7.01 14.40 -11.70
C PRO A 35 -8.33 14.96 -11.14
N LEU A 36 -9.46 14.57 -11.72
CA LEU A 36 -10.78 15.05 -11.35
C LEU A 36 -11.42 14.17 -10.27
N THR A 37 -11.24 12.85 -10.37
CA THR A 37 -11.85 11.86 -9.47
C THR A 37 -10.92 11.40 -8.34
N GLY A 38 -9.64 11.79 -8.37
CA GLY A 38 -8.64 11.43 -7.37
C GLY A 38 -8.71 12.33 -6.13
N PRO A 39 -8.24 11.83 -4.97
CA PRO A 39 -8.11 12.64 -3.76
C PRO A 39 -7.15 13.81 -4.03
N LYS A 40 -7.46 15.00 -3.49
CA LYS A 40 -6.71 16.24 -3.74
C LYS A 40 -5.99 16.72 -2.49
N GLY A 41 -4.86 17.40 -2.67
CA GLY A 41 -4.13 18.07 -1.58
C GLY A 41 -3.66 17.14 -0.46
N LEU A 42 -3.91 17.52 0.80
CA LEU A 42 -3.47 16.78 2.00
C LEU A 42 -4.07 15.38 2.10
N GLU A 43 -5.27 15.16 1.55
CA GLU A 43 -5.88 13.82 1.54
C GLU A 43 -5.12 12.86 0.63
N PHE A 44 -4.57 13.34 -0.49
CA PHE A 44 -3.70 12.54 -1.34
C PHE A 44 -2.38 12.21 -0.64
N ALA A 45 -1.77 13.20 0.01
CA ALA A 45 -0.54 13.00 0.76
C ALA A 45 -0.73 11.93 1.85
N ARG A 46 -1.81 12.01 2.62
CA ARG A 46 -2.18 11.01 3.62
C ARG A 46 -2.43 9.63 3.01
N THR A 47 -3.23 9.57 1.93
CA THR A 47 -3.51 8.31 1.21
C THR A 47 -2.23 7.65 0.71
N ARG A 48 -1.31 8.42 0.12
CA ARG A 48 0.01 7.94 -0.32
C ARG A 48 0.86 7.43 0.84
N LEU A 49 0.85 8.15 1.96
CA LEU A 49 1.58 7.78 3.16
C LEU A 49 1.09 6.43 3.71
N GLU A 50 -0.24 6.27 3.81
CA GLU A 50 -0.88 5.03 4.25
C GLU A 50 -0.58 3.86 3.30
N MET A 51 -0.61 4.10 1.97
CA MET A 51 -0.22 3.11 0.97
C MET A 51 1.24 2.67 1.13
N LYS A 52 2.17 3.63 1.29
CA LYS A 52 3.60 3.33 1.44
C LYS A 52 3.95 2.69 2.78
N ALA A 53 3.26 3.05 3.85
CA ALA A 53 3.37 2.37 5.14
C ALA A 53 3.02 0.88 5.00
N ALA A 54 1.86 0.58 4.39
CA ALA A 54 1.43 -0.79 4.15
C ALA A 54 2.37 -1.55 3.21
N GLU A 55 2.85 -0.91 2.13
CA GLU A 55 3.81 -1.51 1.19
C GLU A 55 5.12 -1.88 1.88
N SER A 56 5.71 -0.97 2.66
CA SER A 56 6.97 -1.21 3.37
C SER A 56 6.85 -2.37 4.36
N ILE A 57 5.77 -2.43 5.13
CA ILE A 57 5.54 -3.53 6.08
C ILE A 57 5.42 -4.86 5.33
N LEU A 58 4.52 -4.95 4.34
CA LEU A 58 4.28 -6.20 3.60
C LEU A 58 5.53 -6.66 2.84
N HIS A 59 6.25 -5.72 2.24
CA HIS A 59 7.47 -6.01 1.50
C HIS A 59 8.59 -6.49 2.42
N LEU A 60 8.84 -5.78 3.53
CA LEU A 60 9.88 -6.15 4.48
C LEU A 60 9.58 -7.48 5.16
N ARG A 61 8.30 -7.79 5.41
CA ARG A 61 7.88 -9.05 6.04
C ARG A 61 8.22 -10.25 5.16
N ARG A 62 8.17 -10.06 3.84
CA ARG A 62 8.60 -11.07 2.86
C ARG A 62 10.12 -11.12 2.68
N ALA A 63 10.76 -9.96 2.54
CA ALA A 63 12.17 -9.87 2.15
C ALA A 63 13.14 -10.13 3.33
N ALA A 64 12.83 -9.60 4.50
CA ALA A 64 13.69 -9.68 5.68
C ALA A 64 12.88 -9.56 6.99
N PRO A 65 12.09 -10.59 7.35
CA PRO A 65 11.19 -10.54 8.51
C PRO A 65 11.91 -10.20 9.82
N LYS A 66 13.13 -10.72 10.01
CA LYS A 66 13.95 -10.48 11.21
C LYS A 66 14.33 -9.00 11.43
N ARG A 67 14.24 -8.16 10.39
CA ARG A 67 14.60 -6.74 10.46
C ARG A 67 13.41 -5.83 10.74
N LEU A 68 12.16 -6.34 10.72
CA LEU A 68 10.96 -5.51 10.88
C LEU A 68 11.01 -4.66 12.13
N ARG A 69 11.30 -5.28 13.27
CA ARG A 69 11.35 -4.63 14.58
C ARG A 69 12.29 -3.42 14.61
N SER A 70 13.43 -3.52 13.92
CA SER A 70 14.44 -2.45 13.87
C SER A 70 14.17 -1.38 12.81
N MET A 71 13.41 -1.70 11.76
CA MET A 71 13.28 -0.87 10.56
C MET A 71 11.92 -0.19 10.44
N ILE A 72 10.89 -0.65 11.14
CA ILE A 72 9.54 -0.10 11.09
C ILE A 72 9.22 0.62 12.40
N PRO A 73 9.19 1.96 12.41
CA PRO A 73 8.80 2.74 13.58
C PRO A 73 7.32 2.58 13.95
N ASP A 74 6.99 2.79 15.23
CA ASP A 74 5.62 2.70 15.76
C ASP A 74 4.56 3.53 15.02
N HIS A 75 4.93 4.71 14.54
CA HIS A 75 3.99 5.57 13.82
C HIS A 75 3.57 4.96 12.46
N VAL A 76 4.42 4.15 11.83
CA VAL A 76 4.11 3.45 10.58
C VAL A 76 3.09 2.34 10.85
N TRP A 77 3.20 1.64 11.97
CA TRP A 77 2.19 0.68 12.42
C TRP A 77 0.84 1.34 12.68
N LYS A 78 0.82 2.52 13.30
CA LYS A 78 -0.42 3.29 13.52
C LYS A 78 -1.12 3.69 12.21
N LEU A 79 -0.36 3.99 11.16
CA LEU A 79 -0.91 4.31 9.84
C LEU A 79 -1.52 3.08 9.13
N ALA A 80 -0.95 1.89 9.37
CA ALA A 80 -1.39 0.65 8.73
C ALA A 80 -2.48 -0.10 9.53
N ALA A 81 -2.59 0.16 10.83
CA ALA A 81 -3.54 -0.50 11.74
C ALA A 81 -5.01 -0.45 11.28
N PRO A 82 -5.55 0.67 10.75
CA PRO A 82 -6.93 0.72 10.24
C PRO A 82 -7.21 -0.25 9.10
N TYR A 83 -6.17 -0.76 8.45
CA TYR A 83 -6.25 -1.72 7.35
C TYR A 83 -6.00 -3.17 7.78
N GLY A 84 -5.93 -3.43 9.09
CA GLY A 84 -5.69 -4.76 9.67
C GLY A 84 -4.24 -5.22 9.55
N ILE A 85 -3.29 -4.28 9.40
CA ILE A 85 -1.86 -4.57 9.38
C ILE A 85 -1.30 -4.16 10.74
N THR A 86 -1.09 -5.15 11.61
CA THR A 86 -0.55 -4.98 12.95
C THR A 86 0.73 -5.80 13.11
N PRO A 87 1.65 -5.39 14.00
CA PRO A 87 2.83 -6.18 14.30
C PRO A 87 2.43 -7.50 14.96
N ASP A 88 3.16 -8.57 14.62
CA ASP A 88 3.10 -9.83 15.36
C ASP A 88 3.94 -9.75 16.64
N LYS A 89 3.82 -10.74 17.55
CA LYS A 89 4.52 -10.74 18.84
C LYS A 89 6.04 -10.68 18.68
N ASP A 90 6.57 -11.20 17.57
CA ASP A 90 8.00 -11.20 17.25
C ASP A 90 8.47 -9.95 16.49
N GLU A 91 7.55 -9.05 16.14
CA GLU A 91 7.80 -7.86 15.32
C GLU A 91 7.72 -6.52 16.09
N CYS A 92 7.30 -6.58 17.37
CA CYS A 92 7.32 -5.49 18.36
C CYS A 92 8.66 -5.43 19.10
#